data_AF-A0A948TWG0-F1
#
_entry.id   AF-A0A948TWG0-F1
#
_cell.length_a   1.000
_cell.length_b   1.000
_cell.length_c   1.000
_cell.angle_alpha   90.00
_cell.angle_beta   90.00
_cell.angle_gamma   90.00
#
_symmetry.space_group_name_H-M   'P 1'
#
loop_
_entity.id
_entity.type
_entity.pdbx_description
1 polymer ?
#
loop_
_entity_poly.entity_id
_entity_poly.type
_entity_poly.pdbx_seq_one_letter_code
_entity_poly.pdbx_strand_id
1 'polypeptide(L)'
;MSSTLGQGRVALAALSGVLLLGSACVSAEEFSFDASEFAQKTFEFSGFVEQKEEGLKLRSGSPAFKLAYPGEPGRDGLLRSSSTLELSGKANLGDFVLDARAQASLADDALVSSTRKPSVMEGGLRWSASPGLSFDAGKRVQRWGKGYAWSPVAMVERPKDANDPQASREGFVMASGEWTKSLSGGPVSTVSLMGLVVPTDGSMNRDFGQSQDLNPAARLYLLAWDTDIDLMWRAKGARPASFGVDFSRNLSPALEIHGEWARTLDAPRTTVSASGITSSDRVDVDSYLLGLRYLSQSEVTWIAEYYRNGAGYSAQEFDAYYQFLDLALAPGAPAALASQTRSVAQSGYARPNPGRDYLYLKASVSEPFNWVYGAASVSTMVNLNDHSYQITPELSYTGFSNWELRGRLILLAGSARTEFHEKTASQRLEVYARYFF
;
A
#
# COMPACT_ATOMS: atom_id res chain seq x y z
N MET A 1 43.56 -16.95 -20.24
CA MET A 1 44.19 -16.77 -18.92
C MET A 1 43.21 -16.03 -18.01
N SER A 2 42.82 -16.67 -16.89
CA SER A 2 42.15 -16.11 -15.69
C SER A 2 40.79 -15.41 -15.88
N SER A 3 39.63 -16.08 -15.86
CA SER A 3 38.84 -16.62 -14.72
C SER A 3 38.33 -15.60 -13.69
N THR A 4 37.17 -14.98 -13.96
CA THR A 4 36.29 -14.31 -12.97
C THR A 4 34.81 -14.65 -13.23
N LEU A 5 34.53 -15.92 -13.55
CA LEU A 5 33.19 -16.50 -13.59
C LEU A 5 33.08 -17.49 -12.43
N GLY A 6 32.73 -17.02 -11.23
CA GLY A 6 32.73 -17.92 -10.07
C GLY A 6 32.32 -17.39 -8.70
N GLN A 7 31.65 -16.23 -8.58
CA GLN A 7 31.23 -15.72 -7.26
C GLN A 7 29.71 -15.50 -7.08
N GLY A 8 28.90 -15.58 -8.16
CA GLY A 8 27.44 -15.42 -8.05
C GLY A 8 26.64 -16.70 -7.78
N ARG A 9 27.27 -17.88 -7.80
CA ARG A 9 26.57 -19.19 -7.63
C ARG A 9 26.79 -19.87 -6.28
N VAL A 10 27.61 -19.29 -5.41
CA VAL A 10 27.93 -19.89 -4.09
C VAL A 10 27.04 -19.32 -2.97
N ALA A 11 26.37 -18.19 -3.18
CA ALA A 11 25.42 -17.63 -2.20
C ALA A 11 24.09 -18.41 -2.11
N LEU A 12 23.69 -19.14 -3.16
CA LEU A 12 22.41 -19.89 -3.18
C LEU A 12 22.46 -21.22 -2.40
N ALA A 13 23.65 -21.77 -2.13
CA ALA A 13 23.80 -23.03 -1.40
C ALA A 13 24.08 -22.83 0.10
N ALA A 14 24.54 -21.65 0.51
CA ALA A 14 24.95 -21.38 1.90
C ALA A 14 23.77 -21.01 2.83
N LEU A 15 22.69 -20.41 2.31
CA LEU A 15 21.49 -20.14 3.11
C LEU A 15 20.56 -21.35 3.26
N SER A 16 20.69 -22.34 2.38
CA SER A 16 19.94 -23.61 2.46
C SER A 16 20.59 -24.65 3.39
N GLY A 17 21.83 -24.42 3.83
CA GLY A 17 22.65 -25.39 4.58
C GLY A 17 22.72 -25.20 6.09
N VAL A 18 22.16 -24.12 6.66
CA VAL A 18 22.20 -23.84 8.12
C VAL A 18 20.81 -23.98 8.78
N LEU A 19 19.75 -24.24 8.02
CA LEU A 19 18.36 -24.35 8.53
C LEU A 19 17.89 -25.77 8.86
N LEU A 20 18.81 -26.71 9.15
CA LEU A 20 18.48 -28.14 9.33
C LEU A 20 18.84 -28.76 10.69
N LEU A 21 18.91 -28.00 11.78
CA LEU A 21 19.05 -28.57 13.12
C LEU A 21 18.11 -27.91 14.13
N GLY A 22 17.00 -28.60 14.41
CA GLY A 22 16.06 -28.21 15.45
C GLY A 22 14.71 -28.91 15.41
N SER A 23 14.60 -30.15 14.90
CA SER A 23 13.41 -30.98 15.14
C SER A 23 13.45 -31.49 16.58
N ALA A 24 13.07 -30.64 17.52
CA ALA A 24 12.67 -31.11 18.84
C ALA A 24 11.30 -31.79 18.69
N CYS A 25 11.22 -33.07 19.06
CA CYS A 25 9.95 -33.75 19.29
C CYS A 25 9.16 -32.93 20.31
N VAL A 26 8.11 -32.24 19.85
CA VAL A 26 7.10 -31.70 20.75
C VAL A 26 6.19 -32.88 21.12
N SER A 27 6.40 -33.38 22.32
CA SER A 27 5.42 -34.22 23.00
C SER A 27 4.15 -33.40 23.17
N ALA A 28 2.97 -34.00 22.97
CA ALA A 28 1.69 -33.33 23.21
C ALA A 28 1.63 -32.87 24.68
N GLU A 29 1.83 -31.58 24.92
CA GLU A 29 1.55 -30.97 26.22
C GLU A 29 0.05 -31.02 26.48
N GLU A 30 -0.34 -31.51 27.65
CA GLU A 30 -1.71 -31.40 28.15
C GLU A 30 -2.12 -29.92 28.13
N PHE A 31 -3.29 -29.64 27.55
CA PHE A 31 -3.83 -28.28 27.48
C PHE A 31 -4.08 -27.76 28.91
N SER A 32 -3.13 -26.97 29.41
CA SER A 32 -3.22 -26.24 30.67
C SER A 32 -3.65 -24.81 30.35
N PHE A 33 -4.86 -24.43 30.76
CA PHE A 33 -5.28 -23.03 30.67
C PHE A 33 -4.54 -22.21 31.73
N ASP A 34 -3.52 -21.47 31.31
CA ASP A 34 -2.84 -20.49 32.16
C ASP A 34 -3.39 -19.08 31.90
N ALA A 35 -4.15 -18.56 32.88
CA ALA A 35 -4.68 -17.21 32.83
C ALA A 35 -3.59 -16.12 32.74
N SER A 36 -2.34 -16.45 33.11
CA SER A 36 -1.19 -15.55 33.01
C SER A 36 -0.76 -15.29 31.55
N GLU A 37 -1.07 -16.20 30.61
CA GLU A 37 -0.82 -16.00 29.18
C GLU A 37 -1.67 -14.85 28.58
N PHE A 38 -2.81 -14.56 29.20
CA PHE A 38 -3.74 -13.50 28.79
C PHE A 38 -3.54 -12.20 29.56
N ALA A 39 -2.66 -12.18 30.56
CA ALA A 39 -2.29 -10.96 31.26
C ALA A 39 -1.49 -10.05 30.33
N GLN A 40 -1.76 -8.74 30.39
CA GLN A 40 -1.03 -7.76 29.59
C GLN A 40 0.46 -7.79 29.97
N LYS A 41 1.30 -8.28 29.07
CA LYS A 41 2.74 -8.39 29.30
C LYS A 41 3.35 -7.00 29.39
N THR A 42 4.24 -6.78 30.34
CA THR A 42 4.95 -5.49 30.45
C THR A 42 5.75 -5.20 29.18
N PHE A 43 6.35 -6.23 28.59
CA PHE A 43 7.11 -6.14 27.34
C PHE A 43 6.67 -7.24 26.38
N GLU A 44 6.48 -6.85 25.13
CA GLU A 44 6.23 -7.74 24.01
C GLU A 44 7.28 -7.45 22.95
N PHE A 45 7.85 -8.51 22.38
CA PHE A 45 8.76 -8.43 21.25
C PHE A 45 8.32 -9.48 20.25
N SER A 46 8.29 -9.09 18.97
CA SER A 46 7.95 -9.99 17.88
C SER A 46 8.62 -9.50 16.59
N GLY A 47 8.62 -10.33 15.58
CA GLY A 47 9.10 -9.91 14.28
C GLY A 47 8.84 -10.95 13.20
N PHE A 48 9.37 -10.67 12.02
CA PHE A 48 9.48 -11.68 10.98
C PHE A 48 10.71 -11.50 10.11
N VAL A 49 11.15 -12.61 9.53
CA VAL A 49 12.03 -12.63 8.37
C VAL A 49 11.25 -13.15 7.18
N GLU A 50 11.33 -12.47 6.04
CA GLU A 50 10.72 -12.86 4.79
C GLU A 50 11.78 -13.02 3.71
N GLN A 51 11.70 -14.12 2.96
CA GLN A 51 12.41 -14.30 1.71
C GLN A 51 11.37 -14.36 0.58
N LYS A 52 11.54 -13.50 -0.43
CA LYS A 52 10.67 -13.40 -1.60
C LYS A 52 11.47 -13.55 -2.89
N GLU A 53 10.99 -14.40 -3.77
CA GLU A 53 11.50 -14.57 -5.13
C GLU A 53 10.45 -14.10 -6.14
N GLU A 54 10.87 -13.31 -7.11
CA GLU A 54 10.02 -12.75 -8.15
C GLU A 54 10.53 -13.11 -9.55
N GLY A 55 9.67 -13.66 -10.39
CA GLY A 55 9.89 -13.85 -11.82
C GLY A 55 9.09 -12.85 -12.63
N LEU A 56 9.76 -11.95 -13.34
CA LEU A 56 9.12 -10.90 -14.14
C LEU A 56 9.27 -11.20 -15.64
N LYS A 57 8.17 -11.15 -16.38
CA LYS A 57 8.17 -11.11 -17.84
C LYS A 57 8.14 -9.65 -18.30
N LEU A 58 9.31 -9.12 -18.64
CA LEU A 58 9.51 -7.70 -18.91
C LEU A 58 8.95 -7.30 -20.28
N ARG A 59 8.60 -6.01 -20.41
CA ARG A 59 8.21 -5.37 -21.67
C ARG A 59 9.31 -4.42 -22.10
N SER A 60 10.42 -4.92 -22.62
CA SER A 60 11.54 -4.05 -22.98
C SER A 60 11.24 -3.02 -24.08
N GLY A 61 10.19 -3.23 -24.86
CA GLY A 61 9.69 -2.26 -25.82
C GLY A 61 8.91 -1.10 -25.19
N SER A 62 8.39 -1.25 -23.96
CA SER A 62 7.51 -0.25 -23.36
C SER A 62 8.28 1.00 -22.95
N PRO A 63 7.68 2.20 -23.03
CA PRO A 63 8.31 3.41 -22.57
C PRO A 63 8.61 3.40 -21.07
N ALA A 64 7.81 2.72 -20.25
CA ALA A 64 8.11 2.60 -18.83
C ALA A 64 9.37 1.76 -18.55
N PHE A 65 9.63 0.71 -19.34
CA PHE A 65 10.89 -0.04 -19.21
C PHE A 65 12.09 0.86 -19.51
N LYS A 66 12.05 1.59 -20.63
CA LYS A 66 13.12 2.51 -21.03
C LYS A 66 13.33 3.64 -20.01
N LEU A 67 12.25 4.11 -19.40
CA LEU A 67 12.30 5.13 -18.36
C LEU A 67 12.87 4.59 -17.04
N ALA A 68 12.51 3.36 -16.66
CA ALA A 68 12.99 2.70 -15.44
C ALA A 68 14.44 2.24 -15.54
N TYR A 69 14.89 1.83 -16.74
CA TYR A 69 16.21 1.28 -17.00
C TYR A 69 16.89 1.97 -18.19
N PRO A 70 17.29 3.25 -18.06
CA PRO A 70 17.86 4.00 -19.17
C PRO A 70 19.16 3.38 -19.67
N GLY A 71 19.22 3.09 -20.98
CA GLY A 71 20.42 2.55 -21.64
C GLY A 71 20.60 1.03 -21.51
N GLU A 72 19.75 0.35 -20.75
CA GLU A 72 19.82 -1.10 -20.60
C GLU A 72 19.29 -1.81 -21.85
N PRO A 73 19.97 -2.88 -22.32
CA PRO A 73 19.46 -3.68 -23.43
C PRO A 73 18.14 -4.36 -23.06
N GLY A 74 17.33 -4.62 -24.07
CA GLY A 74 16.09 -5.37 -23.90
C GLY A 74 16.35 -6.79 -23.37
N ARG A 75 15.45 -7.25 -22.51
CA ARG A 75 15.47 -8.58 -21.89
C ARG A 75 14.04 -9.05 -21.63
N ASP A 76 13.77 -10.33 -21.84
CA ASP A 76 12.42 -10.87 -21.71
C ASP A 76 12.08 -11.26 -20.27
N GLY A 77 13.09 -11.62 -19.47
CA GLY A 77 12.93 -12.14 -18.12
C GLY A 77 13.83 -11.43 -17.11
N LEU A 78 13.36 -11.35 -15.87
CA LEU A 78 14.15 -10.91 -14.73
C LEU A 78 13.78 -11.75 -13.51
N LEU A 79 14.79 -12.23 -12.78
CA LEU A 79 14.62 -12.81 -11.46
C LEU A 79 15.08 -11.79 -10.44
N ARG A 80 14.26 -11.55 -9.43
CA ARG A 80 14.58 -10.69 -8.29
C ARG A 80 14.42 -11.47 -7.01
N SER A 81 15.44 -11.40 -6.18
CA SER A 81 15.43 -11.93 -4.82
C SER A 81 15.31 -10.77 -3.84
N SER A 82 14.45 -10.89 -2.82
CA SER A 82 14.27 -9.88 -1.78
C SER A 82 14.21 -10.52 -0.40
N SER A 83 14.95 -9.95 0.55
CA SER A 83 14.87 -10.34 1.96
C SER A 83 14.41 -9.17 2.80
N THR A 84 13.47 -9.39 3.70
CA THR A 84 12.94 -8.37 4.62
C THR A 84 13.05 -8.86 6.05
N LEU A 85 13.50 -7.98 6.95
CA LEU A 85 13.46 -8.17 8.39
C LEU A 85 12.56 -7.08 8.99
N GLU A 86 11.56 -7.48 9.77
CA GLU A 86 10.76 -6.58 10.59
C GLU A 86 10.88 -6.97 12.06
N LEU A 87 11.11 -5.98 12.92
CA LEU A 87 11.18 -6.11 14.37
C LEU A 87 10.16 -5.18 15.01
N SER A 88 9.42 -5.69 15.99
CA SER A 88 8.41 -4.96 16.74
C SER A 88 8.63 -5.14 18.24
N GLY A 89 8.51 -4.05 18.98
CA GLY A 89 8.56 -4.04 20.43
C GLY A 89 7.47 -3.15 21.01
N LYS A 90 6.91 -3.56 22.15
CA LYS A 90 5.89 -2.81 22.88
C LYS A 90 6.14 -2.92 24.38
N ALA A 91 6.00 -1.81 25.09
CA ALA A 91 6.08 -1.73 26.54
C ALA A 91 4.82 -1.08 27.10
N ASN A 92 4.14 -1.78 28.01
CA ASN A 92 2.94 -1.31 28.70
C ASN A 92 3.33 -0.78 30.09
N LEU A 93 3.19 0.53 30.30
CA LEU A 93 3.69 1.27 31.47
C LEU A 93 2.55 2.05 32.16
N GLY A 94 1.49 1.35 32.56
CA GLY A 94 0.28 1.96 33.11
C GLY A 94 -0.51 2.70 32.03
N ASP A 95 -0.70 4.01 32.20
CA ASP A 95 -1.42 4.86 31.24
C ASP A 95 -0.62 5.12 29.94
N PHE A 96 0.64 4.71 29.91
CA PHE A 96 1.54 4.91 28.78
C PHE A 96 1.84 3.59 28.06
N VAL A 97 1.88 3.65 26.73
CA VAL A 97 2.38 2.59 25.87
C VAL A 97 3.51 3.17 25.02
N LEU A 98 4.67 2.52 25.08
CA LEU A 98 5.77 2.77 24.16
C LEU A 98 5.81 1.62 23.16
N ASP A 99 5.86 1.93 21.87
CA ASP A 99 5.95 0.93 20.82
C ASP A 99 6.91 1.37 19.72
N ALA A 100 7.51 0.40 19.06
CA ALA A 100 8.33 0.63 17.88
C ALA A 100 8.29 -0.58 16.96
N ARG A 101 8.18 -0.30 15.66
CA ARG A 101 8.25 -1.27 14.58
C ARG A 101 9.22 -0.77 13.53
N ALA A 102 10.26 -1.54 13.25
CA ALA A 102 11.31 -1.19 12.32
C ALA A 102 11.49 -2.27 11.27
N GLN A 103 11.78 -1.85 10.04
CA GLN A 103 11.95 -2.75 8.91
C GLN A 103 13.22 -2.40 8.13
N ALA A 104 13.92 -3.44 7.68
CA ALA A 104 15.02 -3.36 6.74
C ALA A 104 14.75 -4.34 5.59
N SER A 105 15.18 -4.00 4.38
CA SER A 105 15.08 -4.92 3.26
C SER A 105 16.23 -4.78 2.28
N LEU A 106 16.52 -5.87 1.59
CA LEU A 106 17.44 -5.92 0.46
C LEU A 106 16.71 -6.54 -0.72
N ALA A 107 16.95 -6.01 -1.91
CA ALA A 107 16.42 -6.55 -3.15
C ALA A 107 17.52 -6.49 -4.21
N ASP A 108 17.75 -7.60 -4.89
CA ASP A 108 18.80 -7.71 -5.89
C ASP A 108 18.27 -8.38 -7.15
N ASP A 109 18.63 -7.82 -8.30
CA ASP A 109 18.40 -8.40 -9.61
C ASP A 109 19.48 -7.94 -10.62
N ALA A 110 19.41 -8.45 -11.84
CA ALA A 110 20.37 -8.16 -12.89
C ALA A 110 20.29 -6.75 -13.51
N LEU A 111 19.45 -5.85 -12.99
CA LEU A 111 19.31 -4.44 -13.39
C LEU A 111 19.57 -3.50 -12.21
N VAL A 112 19.18 -3.89 -11.00
CA VAL A 112 19.18 -3.02 -9.82
C VAL A 112 19.54 -3.84 -8.58
N SER A 113 20.41 -3.26 -7.75
CA SER A 113 20.60 -3.66 -6.37
C SER A 113 20.11 -2.54 -5.46
N SER A 114 19.21 -2.85 -4.53
CA SER A 114 18.55 -1.89 -3.66
C SER A 114 18.59 -2.37 -2.21
N THR A 115 19.11 -1.51 -1.33
CA THR A 115 19.12 -1.76 0.11
C THR A 115 18.30 -0.68 0.81
N ARG A 116 17.21 -1.07 1.46
CA ARG A 116 16.50 -0.22 2.42
C ARG A 116 17.12 -0.43 3.79
N LYS A 117 17.90 0.56 4.23
CA LYS A 117 18.45 0.60 5.59
C LYS A 117 17.34 0.46 6.63
N PRO A 118 17.63 -0.08 7.84
CA PRO A 118 16.67 -0.15 8.92
C PRO A 118 15.98 1.20 9.12
N SER A 119 14.65 1.19 9.01
CA SER A 119 13.82 2.38 9.12
C SER A 119 12.66 2.08 10.05
N VAL A 120 12.34 3.03 10.94
CA VAL A 120 11.15 2.94 11.79
C VAL A 120 9.93 3.07 10.89
N MET A 121 9.11 2.04 10.84
CA MET A 121 7.84 2.00 10.13
C MET A 121 6.79 2.76 10.92
N GLU A 122 6.64 2.42 12.19
CA GLU A 122 5.77 3.07 13.17
C GLU A 122 6.43 3.00 14.55
N GLY A 123 6.11 3.91 15.44
CA GLY A 123 6.61 3.88 16.81
C GLY A 123 6.51 5.22 17.51
N GLY A 124 6.37 5.20 18.82
CA GLY A 124 6.16 6.41 19.61
C GLY A 124 5.60 6.11 21.00
N LEU A 125 5.02 7.16 21.58
CA LEU A 125 4.32 7.13 22.84
C LEU A 125 2.83 7.28 22.60
N ARG A 126 2.03 6.43 23.23
CA ARG A 126 0.60 6.65 23.44
C ARG A 126 0.35 6.89 24.93
N TRP A 127 -0.42 7.91 25.26
CA TRP A 127 -0.85 8.24 26.61
C TRP A 127 -2.38 8.21 26.69
N SER A 128 -2.92 7.35 27.55
CA SER A 128 -4.35 7.26 27.85
C SER A 128 -4.66 8.14 29.07
N ALA A 129 -4.95 9.43 28.84
CA ALA A 129 -5.11 10.40 29.91
C ALA A 129 -6.37 10.16 30.76
N SER A 130 -7.44 9.63 30.17
CA SER A 130 -8.66 9.20 30.86
C SER A 130 -9.47 8.27 29.96
N PRO A 131 -10.55 7.61 30.45
CA PRO A 131 -11.42 6.81 29.60
C PRO A 131 -11.94 7.62 28.41
N GLY A 132 -11.58 7.17 27.20
CA GLY A 132 -11.97 7.81 25.96
C GLY A 132 -11.09 8.99 25.51
N LEU A 133 -10.10 9.45 26.29
CA LEU A 133 -9.16 10.49 25.87
C LEU A 133 -7.74 9.93 25.78
N SER A 134 -7.15 9.96 24.59
CA SER A 134 -5.76 9.56 24.37
C SER A 134 -4.98 10.53 23.50
N PHE A 135 -3.67 10.54 23.70
CA PHE A 135 -2.70 11.31 22.93
C PHE A 135 -1.62 10.38 22.37
N ASP A 136 -1.17 10.67 21.16
CA ASP A 136 -0.08 9.96 20.51
C ASP A 136 0.99 10.97 20.06
N ALA A 137 2.26 10.58 20.21
CA ALA A 137 3.40 11.32 19.69
C ALA A 137 4.43 10.34 19.13
N GLY A 138 4.81 10.52 17.86
CA GLY A 138 5.77 9.66 17.19
C GLY A 138 5.40 9.41 15.73
N LYS A 139 5.89 8.32 15.16
CA LYS A 139 5.61 7.91 13.80
C LYS A 139 4.38 6.99 13.77
N ARG A 140 3.28 7.44 13.18
CA ARG A 140 2.00 6.72 13.20
C ARG A 140 1.38 6.62 11.81
N VAL A 141 0.64 5.55 11.55
CA VAL A 141 -0.21 5.43 10.36
C VAL A 141 -1.64 5.81 10.74
N GLN A 142 -2.21 6.78 10.03
CA GLN A 142 -3.64 7.10 10.11
C GLN A 142 -4.38 6.32 9.04
N ARG A 143 -5.25 5.40 9.45
CA ARG A 143 -6.07 4.58 8.54
C ARG A 143 -7.42 5.23 8.34
N TRP A 144 -7.45 6.34 7.60
CA TRP A 144 -8.67 7.05 7.25
C TRP A 144 -9.25 6.47 5.96
N GLY A 145 -10.58 6.37 5.89
CA GLY A 145 -11.30 5.72 4.79
C GLY A 145 -11.63 4.25 5.05
N LYS A 146 -12.65 3.76 4.34
CA LYS A 146 -13.18 2.39 4.32
C LYS A 146 -12.73 1.60 3.08
N GLY A 147 -12.25 2.30 2.04
CA GLY A 147 -11.91 1.73 0.75
C GLY A 147 -10.77 0.72 0.84
N TYR A 148 -10.94 -0.39 0.15
CA TYR A 148 -10.03 -1.53 0.16
C TYR A 148 -8.80 -1.25 -0.70
N ALA A 149 -8.98 -1.03 -2.00
CA ALA A 149 -7.87 -0.83 -2.94
C ALA A 149 -7.35 0.61 -2.98
N TRP A 150 -8.21 1.57 -2.67
CA TRP A 150 -7.90 3.00 -2.75
C TRP A 150 -8.83 3.79 -1.81
N SER A 151 -8.43 5.00 -1.40
CA SER A 151 -9.27 5.88 -0.56
C SER A 151 -8.97 7.36 -0.85
N PRO A 152 -9.98 8.17 -1.26
CA PRO A 152 -9.78 9.61 -1.43
C PRO A 152 -9.66 10.36 -0.11
N VAL A 153 -10.21 9.83 0.98
CA VAL A 153 -10.19 10.50 2.30
C VAL A 153 -8.97 10.13 3.16
N ALA A 154 -8.08 9.27 2.67
CA ALA A 154 -6.77 8.96 3.26
C ALA A 154 -5.77 10.14 3.14
N MET A 155 -6.15 11.31 3.66
CA MET A 155 -5.44 12.59 3.49
C MET A 155 -4.09 12.62 4.23
N VAL A 156 -3.93 11.80 5.28
CA VAL A 156 -2.76 11.76 6.16
C VAL A 156 -2.18 10.35 6.21
N GLU A 157 -2.12 9.70 5.05
CA GLU A 157 -1.56 8.37 4.89
C GLU A 157 -0.63 8.32 3.67
N ARG A 158 0.33 7.39 3.70
CA ARG A 158 1.03 7.00 2.47
C ARG A 158 0.09 6.19 1.58
N PRO A 159 0.21 6.29 0.25
CA PRO A 159 -0.68 5.57 -0.67
C PRO A 159 -0.71 4.07 -0.39
N LYS A 160 -1.90 3.46 -0.49
CA LYS A 160 -2.07 2.01 -0.46
C LYS A 160 -1.50 1.40 -1.75
N ASP A 161 -0.97 0.19 -1.63
CA ASP A 161 -0.73 -0.65 -2.80
C ASP A 161 -2.00 -1.46 -3.08
N ALA A 162 -2.65 -1.24 -4.22
CA ALA A 162 -3.86 -1.98 -4.59
C ALA A 162 -3.59 -3.49 -4.80
N ASN A 163 -2.34 -3.87 -5.05
CA ASN A 163 -1.92 -5.26 -5.23
C ASN A 163 -1.66 -5.95 -3.90
N ASP A 164 -1.40 -5.18 -2.86
CA ASP A 164 -1.31 -5.66 -1.49
C ASP A 164 -1.87 -4.63 -0.49
N PRO A 165 -3.20 -4.49 -0.39
CA PRO A 165 -3.81 -3.44 0.44
C PRO A 165 -3.49 -3.56 1.94
N GLN A 166 -3.14 -4.78 2.37
CA GLN A 166 -2.79 -5.13 3.74
C GLN A 166 -1.29 -4.98 4.03
N ALA A 167 -0.48 -4.64 3.02
CA ALA A 167 0.93 -4.37 3.22
C ALA A 167 1.13 -3.27 4.26
N SER A 168 2.11 -3.51 5.15
CA SER A 168 2.55 -2.53 6.12
C SER A 168 3.01 -1.25 5.43
N ARG A 169 2.55 -0.10 5.93
CA ARG A 169 2.96 1.22 5.45
C ARG A 169 3.74 1.95 6.53
N GLU A 170 4.77 2.66 6.11
CA GLU A 170 5.47 3.57 7.01
C GLU A 170 4.53 4.71 7.40
N GLY A 171 4.50 5.09 8.68
CA GLY A 171 3.73 6.21 9.21
C GLY A 171 4.41 7.56 9.06
N PHE A 172 3.68 8.65 9.28
CA PHE A 172 4.28 9.99 9.37
C PHE A 172 4.63 10.31 10.82
N VAL A 173 5.69 11.08 11.03
CA VAL A 173 5.96 11.69 12.33
C VAL A 173 4.86 12.71 12.61
N MET A 174 4.16 12.56 13.72
CA MET A 174 2.99 13.37 14.06
C MET A 174 2.75 13.43 15.56
N ALA A 175 1.88 14.35 15.96
CA ALA A 175 1.23 14.35 17.26
C ALA A 175 -0.29 14.38 17.06
N SER A 176 -1.03 13.62 17.85
CA SER A 176 -2.50 13.57 17.78
C SER A 176 -3.14 13.45 19.15
N GLY A 177 -4.39 13.90 19.23
CA GLY A 177 -5.28 13.67 20.37
C GLY A 177 -6.63 13.16 19.86
N GLU A 178 -7.19 12.19 20.55
CA GLU A 178 -8.49 11.59 20.24
C GLU A 178 -9.35 11.55 21.51
N TRP A 179 -10.58 12.05 21.38
CA TRP A 179 -11.61 11.96 22.40
C TRP A 179 -12.80 11.19 21.86
N THR A 180 -13.22 10.14 22.55
CA THR A 180 -14.32 9.25 22.19
C THR A 180 -15.32 9.16 23.33
N LYS A 181 -16.61 9.24 23.00
CA LYS A 181 -17.69 9.09 23.96
C LYS A 181 -18.83 8.25 23.37
N SER A 182 -19.22 7.22 24.11
CA SER A 182 -20.46 6.48 23.87
C SER A 182 -21.65 7.26 24.40
N LEU A 183 -22.74 7.27 23.64
CA LEU A 183 -24.00 7.94 23.93
C LEU A 183 -25.11 6.88 24.00
N SER A 184 -26.15 7.15 24.80
CA SER A 184 -27.30 6.25 24.96
C SER A 184 -28.61 6.96 24.64
N GLY A 185 -29.57 6.22 24.08
CA GLY A 185 -30.96 6.67 23.91
C GLY A 185 -31.22 7.63 22.75
N GLY A 186 -30.28 7.79 21.81
CA GLY A 186 -30.42 8.66 20.64
C GLY A 186 -29.99 8.00 19.33
N PRO A 187 -30.16 8.71 18.18
CA PRO A 187 -29.78 8.19 16.87
C PRO A 187 -28.27 8.06 16.66
N VAL A 188 -27.46 8.70 17.52
CA VAL A 188 -25.99 8.61 17.53
C VAL A 188 -25.58 7.88 18.80
N SER A 189 -24.86 6.76 18.66
CA SER A 189 -24.41 5.91 19.76
C SER A 189 -22.94 6.11 20.12
N THR A 190 -22.13 6.66 19.21
CA THR A 190 -20.73 7.01 19.48
C THR A 190 -20.35 8.30 18.75
N VAL A 191 -19.59 9.15 19.42
CA VAL A 191 -18.91 10.31 18.81
C VAL A 191 -17.43 10.21 19.13
N SER A 192 -16.57 10.40 18.14
CA SER A 192 -15.14 10.57 18.35
C SER A 192 -14.59 11.76 17.58
N LEU A 193 -13.79 12.58 18.26
CA LEU A 193 -13.10 13.72 17.68
C LEU A 193 -11.59 13.49 17.79
N MET A 194 -10.92 13.44 16.63
CA MET A 194 -9.47 13.36 16.53
C MET A 194 -8.92 14.64 15.91
N GLY A 195 -7.87 15.19 16.51
CA GLY A 195 -7.05 16.25 15.93
C GLY A 195 -5.60 15.80 15.84
N LEU A 196 -4.90 16.19 14.77
CA LEU A 196 -3.50 15.86 14.58
C LEU A 196 -2.72 16.94 13.84
N VAL A 197 -1.40 16.89 13.96
CA VAL A 197 -0.45 17.72 13.21
C VAL A 197 0.66 16.85 12.62
N VAL A 198 0.99 17.08 11.34
CA VAL A 198 2.07 16.39 10.64
C VAL A 198 3.13 17.41 10.24
N PRO A 199 4.16 17.62 11.06
CA PRO A 199 5.24 18.52 10.70
C PRO A 199 5.97 18.01 9.46
N THR A 200 6.31 18.90 8.56
CA THR A 200 7.22 18.64 7.45
C THR A 200 8.40 19.59 7.52
N ASP A 201 9.56 19.10 7.15
CA ASP A 201 10.70 19.91 6.74
C ASP A 201 11.42 19.16 5.60
N GLY A 202 12.42 19.75 4.97
CA GLY A 202 13.15 19.08 3.87
C GLY A 202 13.75 17.71 4.22
N SER A 203 13.74 17.30 5.50
CA SER A 203 14.15 16.00 6.01
C SER A 203 13.00 15.14 6.57
N MET A 204 12.14 15.70 7.42
CA MET A 204 11.04 15.06 8.15
C MET A 204 9.78 15.00 7.30
N ASN A 205 9.19 13.81 7.18
CA ASN A 205 7.99 13.58 6.36
C ASN A 205 8.12 14.16 4.93
N ARG A 206 9.32 14.09 4.35
CA ARG A 206 9.67 14.72 3.06
C ARG A 206 8.76 14.34 1.88
N ASP A 207 8.17 13.15 1.94
CA ASP A 207 7.23 12.62 0.95
C ASP A 207 5.78 13.07 1.20
N PHE A 208 5.48 13.59 2.39
CA PHE A 208 4.30 14.39 2.63
C PHE A 208 4.44 15.78 2.00
N GLY A 209 5.59 16.42 2.21
CA GLY A 209 5.98 17.66 1.55
C GLY A 209 7.37 18.14 1.97
N GLN A 210 7.97 19.03 1.18
CA GLN A 210 9.37 19.46 1.33
C GLN A 210 9.53 20.82 2.02
N SER A 211 8.44 21.57 2.19
CA SER A 211 8.41 22.87 2.87
C SER A 211 8.22 22.70 4.38
N GLN A 212 8.58 23.76 5.13
CA GLN A 212 8.37 23.81 6.57
C GLN A 212 6.92 24.17 6.89
N ASP A 213 6.11 23.15 7.23
CA ASP A 213 4.68 23.29 7.51
C ASP A 213 4.26 22.37 8.67
N LEU A 214 3.14 22.69 9.34
CA LEU A 214 2.58 21.87 10.44
C LEU A 214 1.47 20.91 10.00
N ASN A 215 0.85 21.16 8.84
CA ASN A 215 -0.21 20.33 8.24
C ASN A 215 -1.27 19.81 9.24
N PRO A 216 -2.04 20.70 9.91
CA PRO A 216 -3.08 20.25 10.83
C PRO A 216 -4.23 19.54 10.11
N ALA A 217 -4.78 18.52 10.75
CA ALA A 217 -5.94 17.77 10.26
C ALA A 217 -6.83 17.33 11.41
N ALA A 218 -8.10 17.03 11.09
CA ALA A 218 -9.07 16.56 12.06
C ALA A 218 -10.04 15.55 11.43
N ARG A 219 -10.57 14.67 12.27
CA ARG A 219 -11.62 13.71 11.94
C ARG A 219 -12.70 13.73 13.02
N LEU A 220 -13.96 13.84 12.60
CA LEU A 220 -15.14 13.60 13.43
C LEU A 220 -15.79 12.30 12.98
N TYR A 221 -15.78 11.29 13.84
CA TYR A 221 -16.47 10.03 13.66
C TYR A 221 -17.81 10.04 14.39
N LEU A 222 -18.85 9.50 13.74
CA LEU A 222 -20.17 9.28 14.29
C LEU A 222 -20.61 7.84 13.98
N LEU A 223 -21.06 7.11 14.99
CA LEU A 223 -21.90 5.93 14.78
C LEU A 223 -23.36 6.38 14.87
N ALA A 224 -23.99 6.63 13.72
CA ALA A 224 -25.34 7.19 13.62
C ALA A 224 -26.26 6.28 12.80
N TRP A 225 -27.42 5.91 13.34
CA TRP A 225 -28.37 4.97 12.69
C TRP A 225 -27.69 3.69 12.16
N ASP A 226 -26.85 3.07 12.98
CA ASP A 226 -26.04 1.89 12.64
C ASP A 226 -25.16 2.09 11.40
N THR A 227 -24.77 3.34 11.13
CA THR A 227 -23.91 3.75 10.04
C THR A 227 -22.68 4.45 10.61
N ASP A 228 -21.50 3.95 10.26
CA ASP A 228 -20.25 4.64 10.50
C ASP A 228 -20.17 5.83 9.56
N ILE A 229 -19.94 7.03 10.07
CA ILE A 229 -19.79 8.26 9.28
C ILE A 229 -18.55 9.01 9.79
N ASP A 230 -17.61 9.29 8.91
CA ASP A 230 -16.44 10.09 9.22
C ASP A 230 -16.46 11.40 8.40
N LEU A 231 -16.32 12.55 9.08
CA LEU A 231 -16.04 13.84 8.44
C LEU A 231 -14.57 14.19 8.67
N MET A 232 -13.85 14.50 7.60
CA MET A 232 -12.41 14.72 7.64
C MET A 232 -12.03 16.05 7.03
N TRP A 233 -11.00 16.65 7.59
CA TRP A 233 -10.44 17.90 7.11
C TRP A 233 -8.93 17.91 7.29
N ARG A 234 -8.22 18.45 6.29
CA ARG A 234 -6.81 18.79 6.33
C ARG A 234 -6.63 20.23 5.88
N ALA A 235 -5.96 21.05 6.70
CA ALA A 235 -5.64 22.42 6.34
C ALA A 235 -4.66 22.48 5.16
N LYS A 236 -4.55 23.67 4.55
CA LYS A 236 -3.45 23.97 3.64
C LYS A 236 -2.13 23.99 4.43
N GLY A 237 -1.11 23.40 3.84
CA GLY A 237 0.28 23.43 4.31
C GLY A 237 1.17 23.00 3.15
N ALA A 238 1.98 21.96 3.37
CA ALA A 238 2.80 21.36 2.33
C ALA A 238 1.96 20.62 1.27
N ARG A 239 0.72 20.26 1.60
CA ARG A 239 -0.30 19.78 0.66
C ARG A 239 -1.47 20.77 0.57
N PRO A 240 -2.22 20.77 -0.53
CA PRO A 240 -3.42 21.59 -0.64
C PRO A 240 -4.47 21.19 0.40
N ALA A 241 -5.32 22.15 0.79
CA ALA A 241 -6.41 21.90 1.73
C ALA A 241 -7.37 20.84 1.15
N SER A 242 -7.91 20.00 2.03
CA SER A 242 -8.85 18.97 1.63
C SER A 242 -9.88 18.71 2.71
N PHE A 243 -11.07 18.32 2.30
CA PHE A 243 -12.13 17.86 3.19
C PHE A 243 -12.86 16.70 2.52
N GLY A 244 -13.47 15.86 3.33
CA GLY A 244 -14.06 14.63 2.84
C GLY A 244 -15.00 14.00 3.84
N VAL A 245 -15.77 13.05 3.32
CA VAL A 245 -16.74 12.28 4.06
C VAL A 245 -16.57 10.83 3.65
N ASP A 246 -16.60 9.93 4.61
CA ASP A 246 -16.85 8.52 4.33
C ASP A 246 -18.03 7.99 5.14
N PHE A 247 -18.59 6.87 4.67
CA PHE A 247 -19.54 6.09 5.42
C PHE A 247 -19.36 4.59 5.18
N SER A 248 -19.78 3.77 6.14
CA SER A 248 -20.03 2.34 5.95
C SER A 248 -21.27 1.89 6.71
N ARG A 249 -22.01 0.95 6.13
CA ARG A 249 -23.20 0.35 6.74
C ARG A 249 -23.35 -1.10 6.34
N ASN A 250 -23.61 -1.95 7.33
CA ASN A 250 -24.13 -3.28 7.09
C ASN A 250 -25.63 -3.20 6.77
N LEU A 251 -26.01 -3.55 5.53
CA LEU A 251 -27.41 -3.69 5.12
C LEU A 251 -28.00 -5.03 5.57
N SER A 252 -27.13 -6.03 5.73
CA SER A 252 -27.40 -7.31 6.38
C SER A 252 -26.09 -7.83 6.99
N PRO A 253 -26.10 -8.90 7.81
CA PRO A 253 -24.86 -9.50 8.31
C PRO A 253 -23.86 -9.92 7.22
N ALA A 254 -24.35 -10.17 6.01
CA ALA A 254 -23.57 -10.64 4.87
C ALA A 254 -23.26 -9.54 3.85
N LEU A 255 -23.87 -8.36 3.93
CA LEU A 255 -23.74 -7.30 2.92
C LEU A 255 -23.47 -5.95 3.56
N GLU A 256 -22.34 -5.37 3.21
CA GLU A 256 -21.91 -4.03 3.60
C GLU A 256 -21.82 -3.14 2.36
N ILE A 257 -22.20 -1.87 2.52
CA ILE A 257 -21.94 -0.82 1.54
C ILE A 257 -21.07 0.26 2.21
N HIS A 258 -20.17 0.84 1.43
CA HIS A 258 -19.34 1.95 1.88
C HIS A 258 -19.11 2.95 0.76
N GLY A 259 -18.87 4.20 1.13
CA GLY A 259 -18.60 5.25 0.16
C GLY A 259 -17.71 6.32 0.74
N GLU A 260 -16.96 6.97 -0.14
CA GLU A 260 -16.05 8.06 0.21
C GLU A 260 -16.15 9.18 -0.81
N TRP A 261 -16.03 10.42 -0.34
CA TRP A 261 -15.84 11.58 -1.17
C TRP A 261 -14.79 12.49 -0.53
N ALA A 262 -13.87 13.01 -1.35
CA ALA A 262 -12.99 14.08 -0.93
C ALA A 262 -12.90 15.17 -2.01
N ARG A 263 -12.86 16.42 -1.54
CA ARG A 263 -12.47 17.57 -2.33
C ARG A 263 -11.10 18.04 -1.91
N THR A 264 -10.18 18.19 -2.85
CA THR A 264 -8.89 18.85 -2.66
C THR A 264 -8.90 20.16 -3.41
N LEU A 265 -8.66 21.27 -2.72
CA LEU A 265 -8.69 22.60 -3.30
C LEU A 265 -7.35 22.95 -3.93
N ASP A 266 -7.35 23.65 -5.06
CA ASP A 266 -6.16 24.29 -5.62
C ASP A 266 -4.98 23.29 -5.80
N ALA A 267 -5.28 22.08 -6.27
CA ALA A 267 -4.32 21.01 -6.45
C ALA A 267 -3.50 21.21 -7.74
N PRO A 268 -2.16 21.04 -7.70
CA PRO A 268 -1.35 21.12 -8.90
C PRO A 268 -1.64 19.95 -9.84
N ARG A 269 -1.84 20.24 -11.12
CA ARG A 269 -2.08 19.24 -12.17
C ARG A 269 -1.26 19.57 -13.39
N THR A 270 -0.39 18.65 -13.78
CA THR A 270 0.49 18.82 -14.94
C THR A 270 0.12 17.84 -16.03
N THR A 271 -0.11 18.34 -17.24
CA THR A 271 -0.36 17.53 -18.44
C THR A 271 0.77 17.73 -19.44
N VAL A 272 0.88 16.81 -20.41
CA VAL A 272 1.87 16.86 -21.46
C VAL A 272 1.21 16.52 -22.80
N SER A 273 1.61 17.21 -23.85
CA SER A 273 1.22 16.90 -25.23
C SER A 273 2.17 15.87 -25.85
N ALA A 274 1.78 15.27 -26.97
CA ALA A 274 2.60 14.30 -27.70
C ALA A 274 3.97 14.87 -28.16
N SER A 275 4.11 16.20 -28.31
CA SER A 275 5.36 16.87 -28.65
C SER A 275 6.21 17.26 -27.44
N GLY A 276 5.73 17.00 -26.22
CA GLY A 276 6.43 17.36 -24.97
C GLY A 276 6.13 18.74 -24.43
N ILE A 277 5.15 19.49 -24.97
CA ILE A 277 4.73 20.75 -24.34
C ILE A 277 3.95 20.41 -23.06
N THR A 278 4.41 20.92 -21.92
CA THR A 278 3.76 20.71 -20.61
C THR A 278 2.87 21.89 -20.23
N SER A 279 1.67 21.60 -19.74
CA SER A 279 0.78 22.59 -19.12
C SER A 279 0.64 22.28 -17.64
N SER A 280 0.70 23.30 -16.78
CA SER A 280 0.55 23.13 -15.34
C SER A 280 -0.50 24.10 -14.83
N ASP A 281 -1.60 23.54 -14.35
CA ASP A 281 -2.74 24.26 -13.81
C ASP A 281 -2.94 23.93 -12.33
N ARG A 282 -3.70 24.77 -11.63
CA ARG A 282 -4.20 24.46 -10.29
C ARG A 282 -5.72 24.33 -10.38
N VAL A 283 -6.24 23.21 -9.88
CA VAL A 283 -7.65 22.87 -10.02
C VAL A 283 -8.21 22.33 -8.73
N ASP A 284 -9.49 22.60 -8.47
CA ASP A 284 -10.23 21.89 -7.45
C ASP A 284 -10.56 20.48 -7.95
N VAL A 285 -10.30 19.49 -7.11
CA VAL A 285 -10.40 18.08 -7.46
C VAL A 285 -11.43 17.41 -6.56
N ASP A 286 -12.46 16.82 -7.15
CA ASP A 286 -13.38 15.92 -6.48
C ASP A 286 -13.06 14.47 -6.81
N SER A 287 -12.94 13.63 -5.78
CA SER A 287 -12.67 12.22 -5.93
C SER A 287 -13.65 11.40 -5.09
N TYR A 288 -14.08 10.24 -5.60
CA TYR A 288 -15.18 9.45 -5.04
C TYR A 288 -14.84 7.97 -5.04
N LEU A 289 -15.34 7.22 -4.08
CA LEU A 289 -15.36 5.76 -4.06
C LEU A 289 -16.75 5.29 -3.63
N LEU A 290 -17.24 4.23 -4.29
CA LEU A 290 -18.40 3.47 -3.84
C LEU A 290 -18.02 1.99 -3.87
N GLY A 291 -18.20 1.33 -2.73
CA GLY A 291 -17.85 -0.06 -2.57
C GLY A 291 -18.92 -0.88 -1.87
N LEU A 292 -18.77 -2.19 -2.02
CA LEU A 292 -19.54 -3.19 -1.31
C LEU A 292 -18.63 -4.34 -0.88
N ARG A 293 -19.03 -4.98 0.21
CA ARG A 293 -18.48 -6.27 0.66
C ARG A 293 -19.63 -7.25 0.87
N TYR A 294 -19.52 -8.43 0.28
CA TYR A 294 -20.53 -9.48 0.36
C TYR A 294 -19.93 -10.82 0.78
N LEU A 295 -20.45 -11.44 1.84
CA LEU A 295 -20.10 -12.80 2.25
C LEU A 295 -21.16 -13.77 1.74
N SER A 296 -20.78 -14.65 0.82
CA SER A 296 -21.68 -15.68 0.28
C SER A 296 -21.91 -16.83 1.28
N GLN A 297 -22.93 -17.66 1.02
CA GLN A 297 -23.21 -18.86 1.81
C GLN A 297 -22.08 -19.90 1.76
N SER A 298 -21.28 -19.91 0.70
CA SER A 298 -20.08 -20.75 0.57
C SER A 298 -18.83 -20.10 1.16
N GLU A 299 -19.00 -19.12 2.05
CA GLU A 299 -17.93 -18.39 2.75
C GLU A 299 -16.94 -17.65 1.85
N VAL A 300 -17.28 -17.46 0.57
CA VAL A 300 -16.54 -16.58 -0.34
C VAL A 300 -16.87 -15.13 0.00
N THR A 301 -15.85 -14.35 0.34
CA THR A 301 -15.94 -12.90 0.49
C THR A 301 -15.68 -12.22 -0.85
N TRP A 302 -16.63 -11.40 -1.28
CA TRP A 302 -16.56 -10.54 -2.44
C TRP A 302 -16.38 -9.08 -2.01
N ILE A 303 -15.48 -8.37 -2.70
CA ILE A 303 -15.32 -6.93 -2.59
C ILE A 303 -15.45 -6.37 -4.00
N ALA A 304 -16.27 -5.35 -4.17
CA ALA A 304 -16.36 -4.60 -5.41
C ALA A 304 -16.32 -3.11 -5.12
N GLU A 305 -15.43 -2.38 -5.79
CA GLU A 305 -15.26 -0.94 -5.61
C GLU A 305 -15.16 -0.26 -6.97
N TYR A 306 -16.03 0.72 -7.21
CA TYR A 306 -15.81 1.73 -8.22
C TYR A 306 -15.16 2.93 -7.56
N TYR A 307 -14.12 3.48 -8.18
CA TYR A 307 -13.59 4.76 -7.72
C TYR A 307 -13.21 5.68 -8.87
N ARG A 308 -13.32 6.97 -8.57
CA ARG A 308 -12.90 8.08 -9.42
C ARG A 308 -11.83 8.90 -8.71
N ASN A 309 -10.61 8.83 -9.22
CA ASN A 309 -9.51 9.72 -8.90
C ASN A 309 -9.64 11.02 -9.72
N GLY A 310 -10.16 12.08 -9.12
CA GLY A 310 -10.41 13.34 -9.83
C GLY A 310 -9.14 14.02 -10.36
N ALA A 311 -7.98 13.76 -9.74
CA ALA A 311 -6.69 14.27 -10.19
C ALA A 311 -6.10 13.41 -11.32
N GLY A 312 -6.72 12.27 -11.63
CA GLY A 312 -6.23 11.30 -12.61
C GLY A 312 -6.23 11.80 -14.06
N TYR A 313 -5.52 11.05 -14.90
CA TYR A 313 -5.42 11.31 -16.33
C TYR A 313 -6.47 10.52 -17.12
N SER A 314 -7.03 11.17 -18.12
CA SER A 314 -7.91 10.54 -19.11
C SER A 314 -7.11 9.67 -20.09
N ALA A 315 -7.81 8.81 -20.83
CA ALA A 315 -7.17 7.99 -21.87
C ALA A 315 -6.44 8.82 -22.94
N GLN A 316 -6.98 10.00 -23.30
CA GLN A 316 -6.33 10.91 -24.26
C GLN A 316 -5.03 11.51 -23.69
N GLU A 317 -5.04 11.89 -22.41
CA GLU A 317 -3.83 12.40 -21.73
C GLU A 317 -2.77 11.29 -21.60
N PHE A 318 -3.17 10.04 -21.37
CA PHE A 318 -2.25 8.89 -21.41
C PHE A 318 -1.67 8.64 -22.79
N ASP A 319 -2.50 8.62 -23.83
CA ASP A 319 -2.03 8.42 -25.21
C ASP A 319 -1.02 9.51 -25.60
N ALA A 320 -1.30 10.78 -25.27
CA ALA A 320 -0.35 11.89 -25.48
C ALA A 320 0.94 11.71 -24.68
N TYR A 321 0.86 11.27 -23.42
CA TYR A 321 2.03 11.00 -22.59
C TYR A 321 2.91 9.87 -23.16
N TYR A 322 2.31 8.74 -23.56
CA TYR A 322 3.06 7.63 -24.12
C TYR A 322 3.64 7.96 -25.50
N GLN A 323 2.93 8.73 -26.33
CA GLN A 323 3.50 9.31 -27.56
C GLN A 323 4.72 10.19 -27.29
N PHE A 324 4.64 11.03 -26.26
CA PHE A 324 5.78 11.86 -25.85
C PHE A 324 6.95 10.99 -25.38
N LEU A 325 6.71 9.93 -24.61
CA LEU A 325 7.78 9.02 -24.20
C LEU A 325 8.38 8.27 -25.40
N ASP A 326 7.58 7.82 -26.35
CA ASP A 326 8.04 7.19 -27.59
C ASP A 326 8.99 8.12 -28.36
N LEU A 327 8.64 9.40 -28.47
CA LEU A 327 9.44 10.44 -29.12
C LEU A 327 10.72 10.75 -28.33
N ALA A 328 10.60 11.00 -27.03
CA ALA A 328 11.68 11.50 -26.19
C ALA A 328 12.71 10.42 -25.80
N LEU A 329 12.31 9.14 -25.87
CA LEU A 329 13.17 7.98 -25.58
C LEU A 329 13.57 7.23 -26.86
N ALA A 330 13.29 7.79 -28.04
CA ALA A 330 13.76 7.23 -29.30
C ALA A 330 15.31 7.30 -29.41
N PRO A 331 15.95 6.34 -30.09
CA PRO A 331 17.39 6.42 -30.37
C PRO A 331 17.74 7.73 -31.09
N GLY A 332 18.71 8.47 -30.55
CA GLY A 332 19.14 9.77 -31.10
C GLY A 332 18.28 10.97 -30.69
N ALA A 333 17.28 10.80 -29.83
CA ALA A 333 16.51 11.91 -29.28
C ALA A 333 17.40 12.87 -28.46
N PRO A 334 17.13 14.19 -28.48
CA PRO A 334 17.85 15.17 -27.65
C PRO A 334 17.80 14.83 -26.16
N ALA A 335 18.95 14.94 -25.48
CA ALA A 335 19.06 14.65 -24.04
C ALA A 335 18.10 15.49 -23.17
N ALA A 336 17.73 16.69 -23.62
CA ALA A 336 16.77 17.56 -22.96
C ALA A 336 15.34 16.99 -22.95
N LEU A 337 14.92 16.29 -24.02
CA LEU A 337 13.61 15.62 -24.04
C LEU A 337 13.63 14.41 -23.09
N ALA A 338 14.73 13.64 -23.10
CA ALA A 338 14.89 12.51 -22.20
C ALA A 338 14.87 12.92 -20.71
N SER A 339 15.47 14.06 -20.34
CA SER A 339 15.39 14.56 -18.95
C SER A 339 13.98 15.04 -18.59
N GLN A 340 13.26 15.64 -19.55
CA GLN A 340 11.88 16.08 -19.36
C GLN A 340 10.92 14.91 -19.07
N THR A 341 11.13 13.73 -19.66
CA THR A 341 10.30 12.54 -19.37
C THR A 341 10.25 12.20 -17.88
N ARG A 342 11.38 12.34 -17.17
CA ARG A 342 11.46 12.09 -15.72
C ARG A 342 10.68 13.13 -14.92
N SER A 343 10.75 14.39 -15.31
CA SER A 343 9.99 15.47 -14.65
C SER A 343 8.49 15.27 -14.81
N VAL A 344 8.02 14.93 -16.02
CA VAL A 344 6.61 14.64 -16.32
C VAL A 344 6.14 13.35 -15.61
N ALA A 345 6.98 12.32 -15.57
CA ALA A 345 6.68 11.12 -14.79
C ALA A 345 6.46 11.46 -13.30
N GLN A 346 7.34 12.27 -12.72
CA GLN A 346 7.27 12.71 -11.32
C GLN A 346 6.10 13.67 -11.03
N SER A 347 5.54 14.36 -12.04
CA SER A 347 4.40 15.26 -11.85
C SER A 347 3.08 14.52 -11.57
N GLY A 348 3.03 13.21 -11.82
CA GLY A 348 1.91 12.36 -11.44
C GLY A 348 1.73 11.12 -12.32
N TYR A 349 2.25 11.10 -13.54
CA TYR A 349 2.08 9.99 -14.48
C TYR A 349 2.72 8.67 -14.03
N ALA A 350 3.74 8.72 -13.17
CA ALA A 350 4.38 7.54 -12.59
C ALA A 350 3.76 7.06 -11.28
N ARG A 351 2.68 7.70 -10.79
CA ARG A 351 1.98 7.23 -9.59
C ARG A 351 1.33 5.86 -9.86
N PRO A 352 1.12 5.03 -8.82
CA PRO A 352 0.26 3.86 -8.96
C PRO A 352 -1.13 4.30 -9.41
N ASN A 353 -1.65 3.64 -10.44
CA ASN A 353 -3.01 3.85 -10.97
C ASN A 353 -3.33 5.34 -11.24
N PRO A 354 -2.59 6.01 -12.14
CA PRO A 354 -2.70 7.45 -12.35
C PRO A 354 -3.92 7.87 -13.20
N GLY A 355 -4.75 6.94 -13.64
CA GLY A 355 -5.98 7.17 -14.38
C GLY A 355 -7.11 7.74 -13.52
N ARG A 356 -8.28 7.98 -14.14
CA ARG A 356 -9.43 8.59 -13.46
C ARG A 356 -10.37 7.56 -12.88
N ASP A 357 -10.89 6.66 -13.68
CA ASP A 357 -12.00 5.78 -13.30
C ASP A 357 -11.53 4.33 -13.26
N TYR A 358 -11.75 3.65 -12.13
CA TYR A 358 -11.37 2.25 -11.95
C TYR A 358 -12.49 1.41 -11.37
N LEU A 359 -12.47 0.14 -11.74
CA LEU A 359 -13.24 -0.92 -11.08
C LEU A 359 -12.27 -1.91 -10.45
N TYR A 360 -12.39 -2.11 -9.14
CA TYR A 360 -11.69 -3.14 -8.38
C TYR A 360 -12.68 -4.23 -7.98
N LEU A 361 -12.31 -5.49 -8.22
CA LEU A 361 -13.06 -6.67 -7.79
C LEU A 361 -12.12 -7.63 -7.08
N LYS A 362 -12.54 -8.21 -5.97
CA LYS A 362 -11.81 -9.29 -5.30
C LYS A 362 -12.78 -10.36 -4.80
N ALA A 363 -12.43 -11.62 -5.03
CA ALA A 363 -13.05 -12.78 -4.38
C ALA A 363 -11.98 -13.50 -3.55
N SER A 364 -12.29 -13.85 -2.32
CA SER A 364 -11.38 -14.59 -1.43
C SER A 364 -12.14 -15.61 -0.60
N VAL A 365 -11.51 -16.76 -0.38
CA VAL A 365 -12.07 -17.88 0.39
C VAL A 365 -10.97 -18.51 1.24
N SER A 366 -11.30 -18.81 2.48
CA SER A 366 -10.48 -19.62 3.37
C SER A 366 -10.80 -21.09 3.16
N GLU A 367 -9.78 -21.93 3.22
CA GLU A 367 -9.85 -23.39 3.11
C GLU A 367 -10.65 -23.93 1.90
N PRO A 368 -10.42 -23.41 0.67
CA PRO A 368 -11.15 -23.86 -0.51
C PRO A 368 -10.94 -25.36 -0.74
N PHE A 369 -12.01 -26.07 -1.10
CA PHE A 369 -11.97 -27.52 -1.35
C PHE A 369 -11.42 -28.34 -0.17
N ASN A 370 -11.65 -27.88 1.07
CA ASN A 370 -11.11 -28.47 2.31
C ASN A 370 -9.58 -28.45 2.39
N TRP A 371 -8.93 -27.50 1.72
CA TRP A 371 -7.50 -27.27 1.88
C TRP A 371 -7.22 -26.54 3.20
N VAL A 372 -7.12 -27.32 4.28
CA VAL A 372 -6.93 -26.81 5.66
C VAL A 372 -5.69 -25.91 5.73
N TYR A 373 -5.82 -24.75 6.41
CA TYR A 373 -4.81 -23.68 6.48
C TYR A 373 -4.45 -23.02 5.15
N GLY A 374 -5.12 -23.39 4.06
CA GLY A 374 -4.99 -22.77 2.76
C GLY A 374 -5.96 -21.61 2.59
N ALA A 375 -5.60 -20.62 1.79
CA ALA A 375 -6.53 -19.62 1.31
C ALA A 375 -6.27 -19.31 -0.17
N ALA A 376 -7.32 -18.94 -0.87
CA ALA A 376 -7.24 -18.52 -2.27
C ALA A 376 -7.96 -17.19 -2.46
N SER A 377 -7.40 -16.34 -3.33
CA SER A 377 -8.12 -15.17 -3.80
C SER A 377 -7.79 -14.85 -5.26
N VAL A 378 -8.69 -14.11 -5.89
CA VAL A 378 -8.45 -13.47 -7.18
C VAL A 378 -8.91 -12.03 -7.07
N SER A 379 -8.06 -11.11 -7.48
CA SER A 379 -8.44 -9.70 -7.62
C SER A 379 -8.25 -9.22 -9.05
N THR A 380 -9.00 -8.20 -9.42
CA THR A 380 -8.96 -7.55 -10.72
C THR A 380 -9.06 -6.05 -10.51
N MET A 381 -8.27 -5.32 -11.30
CA MET A 381 -8.33 -3.87 -11.36
C MET A 381 -8.40 -3.45 -12.82
N VAL A 382 -9.46 -2.76 -13.20
CA VAL A 382 -9.72 -2.32 -14.58
C VAL A 382 -9.70 -0.80 -14.60
N ASN A 383 -8.89 -0.22 -15.47
CA ASN A 383 -9.00 1.20 -15.81
C ASN A 383 -10.16 1.34 -16.80
N LEU A 384 -11.25 1.98 -16.37
CA LEU A 384 -12.48 2.08 -17.14
C LEU A 384 -12.36 3.07 -18.31
N ASN A 385 -11.35 3.94 -18.30
CA ASN A 385 -11.14 4.92 -19.37
C ASN A 385 -10.39 4.35 -20.57
N ASP A 386 -9.44 3.42 -20.36
CA ASP A 386 -8.60 2.84 -21.42
C ASP A 386 -8.77 1.32 -21.59
N HIS A 387 -9.61 0.70 -20.76
CA HIS A 387 -9.94 -0.73 -20.75
C HIS A 387 -8.75 -1.67 -20.52
N SER A 388 -7.60 -1.15 -20.11
CA SER A 388 -6.51 -1.98 -19.62
C SER A 388 -6.81 -2.51 -18.23
N TYR A 389 -6.21 -3.64 -17.87
CA TYR A 389 -6.53 -4.29 -16.61
C TYR A 389 -5.35 -5.08 -16.05
N GLN A 390 -5.47 -5.36 -14.75
CA GLN A 390 -4.62 -6.26 -14.00
C GLN A 390 -5.48 -7.36 -13.36
N ILE A 391 -5.03 -8.61 -13.43
CA ILE A 391 -5.62 -9.75 -12.71
C ILE A 391 -4.55 -10.36 -11.81
N THR A 392 -4.92 -10.65 -10.56
CA THR A 392 -4.02 -11.14 -9.54
C THR A 392 -4.64 -12.32 -8.77
N PRO A 393 -4.51 -13.57 -9.26
CA PRO A 393 -4.71 -14.76 -8.44
C PRO A 393 -3.61 -14.89 -7.38
N GLU A 394 -4.00 -15.39 -6.21
CA GLU A 394 -3.16 -15.57 -5.04
C GLU A 394 -3.56 -16.83 -4.28
N LEU A 395 -2.56 -17.53 -3.75
CA LEU A 395 -2.70 -18.64 -2.82
C LEU A 395 -1.82 -18.38 -1.59
N SER A 396 -2.28 -18.75 -0.41
CA SER A 396 -1.46 -18.73 0.81
C SER A 396 -1.68 -19.97 1.66
N TYR A 397 -0.67 -20.32 2.47
CA TYR A 397 -0.71 -21.47 3.37
C TYR A 397 -0.01 -21.13 4.69
N THR A 398 -0.68 -21.42 5.81
CA THR A 398 -0.19 -21.14 7.17
C THR A 398 -0.17 -22.37 8.08
N GLY A 399 -0.14 -23.58 7.50
CA GLY A 399 -0.25 -24.82 8.27
C GLY A 399 1.03 -25.26 8.99
N PHE A 400 2.13 -24.53 8.83
CA PHE A 400 3.36 -24.75 9.59
C PHE A 400 3.46 -23.68 10.69
N SER A 401 3.80 -24.09 11.91
CA SER A 401 3.93 -23.17 13.05
C SER A 401 4.88 -22.02 12.72
N ASN A 402 4.41 -20.78 12.94
CA ASN A 402 5.15 -19.55 12.69
C ASN A 402 5.54 -19.27 11.22
N TRP A 403 4.97 -20.00 10.25
CA TRP A 403 5.26 -19.79 8.83
C TRP A 403 4.04 -19.35 8.05
N GLU A 404 4.26 -18.42 7.12
CA GLU A 404 3.33 -18.05 6.06
C GLU A 404 4.03 -18.25 4.72
N LEU A 405 3.41 -19.06 3.85
CA LEU A 405 3.81 -19.21 2.45
C LEU A 405 2.77 -18.52 1.58
N ARG A 406 3.18 -17.69 0.64
CA ARG A 406 2.26 -17.06 -0.32
C ARG A 406 2.83 -17.11 -1.73
N GLY A 407 1.96 -17.43 -2.69
CA GLY A 407 2.22 -17.29 -4.12
C GLY A 407 1.20 -16.34 -4.75
N ARG A 408 1.67 -15.40 -5.57
CA ARG A 408 0.85 -14.41 -6.26
C ARG A 408 1.31 -14.28 -7.71
N LEU A 409 0.38 -14.35 -8.67
CA LEU A 409 0.67 -14.08 -10.07
C LEU A 409 -0.07 -12.83 -10.49
N ILE A 410 0.65 -11.81 -10.97
CA ILE A 410 0.10 -10.56 -11.47
C ILE A 410 0.18 -10.59 -12.99
N LEU A 411 -0.97 -10.44 -13.66
CA LEU A 411 -1.10 -10.42 -15.11
C LEU A 411 -1.61 -9.05 -15.54
N LEU A 412 -0.89 -8.39 -16.43
CA LEU A 412 -1.18 -7.05 -16.91
C LEU A 412 -1.50 -7.09 -18.40
N ALA A 413 -2.63 -6.54 -18.82
CA ALA A 413 -3.07 -6.56 -20.21
C ALA A 413 -3.78 -5.27 -20.61
N GLY A 414 -3.83 -5.02 -21.92
CA GLY A 414 -4.39 -3.82 -22.52
C GLY A 414 -3.86 -3.61 -23.94
N SER A 415 -4.44 -2.66 -24.64
CA SER A 415 -3.95 -2.20 -25.96
C SER A 415 -2.67 -1.37 -25.80
N ALA A 416 -1.94 -1.13 -26.89
CA ALA A 416 -0.81 -0.19 -26.85
C ALA A 416 -1.25 1.18 -26.30
N ARG A 417 -0.36 1.86 -25.56
CA ARG A 417 -0.58 3.16 -24.91
C ARG A 417 -1.71 3.20 -23.89
N THR A 418 -1.96 2.07 -23.24
CA THR A 418 -2.85 1.97 -22.10
C THR A 418 -2.07 1.68 -20.82
N GLU A 419 -2.59 2.12 -19.68
CA GLU A 419 -1.84 2.19 -18.44
C GLU A 419 -1.22 0.85 -18.02
N PHE A 420 -2.01 -0.23 -17.99
CA PHE A 420 -1.51 -1.54 -17.59
C PHE A 420 -0.69 -2.22 -18.71
N HIS A 421 -0.86 -1.85 -19.99
CA HIS A 421 0.00 -2.33 -21.07
C HIS A 421 1.40 -1.70 -21.01
N GLU A 422 1.51 -0.44 -20.62
CA GLU A 422 2.79 0.26 -20.67
C GLU A 422 3.65 0.07 -19.43
N LYS A 423 3.18 -0.65 -18.40
CA LYS A 423 4.02 -1.04 -17.24
C LYS A 423 5.27 -1.80 -17.69
N THR A 424 6.30 -1.80 -16.83
CA THR A 424 7.62 -2.40 -17.10
C THR A 424 7.58 -3.92 -17.35
N ALA A 425 6.58 -4.61 -16.79
CA ALA A 425 6.37 -6.03 -16.95
C ALA A 425 4.94 -6.34 -17.38
N SER A 426 4.77 -7.42 -18.14
CA SER A 426 3.46 -7.98 -18.51
C SER A 426 2.95 -9.00 -17.50
N GLN A 427 3.88 -9.67 -16.81
CA GLN A 427 3.58 -10.70 -15.82
C GLN A 427 4.61 -10.62 -14.69
N ARG A 428 4.17 -10.89 -13.46
CA ARG A 428 5.03 -11.03 -12.28
C ARG A 428 4.53 -12.18 -11.42
N LEU A 429 5.35 -13.22 -11.28
CA LEU A 429 5.12 -14.29 -10.31
C LEU A 429 5.92 -13.95 -9.05
N GLU A 430 5.27 -13.90 -7.91
CA GLU A 430 5.88 -13.68 -6.59
C GLU A 430 5.64 -14.93 -5.74
N VAL A 431 6.68 -15.41 -5.08
CA VAL A 431 6.57 -16.43 -4.05
C VAL A 431 7.36 -15.94 -2.84
N TYR A 432 6.74 -15.95 -1.66
CA TYR A 432 7.47 -15.68 -0.42
C TYR A 432 7.22 -16.73 0.64
N ALA A 433 8.21 -16.86 1.52
CA ALA A 433 8.13 -17.54 2.79
C ALA A 433 8.48 -16.54 3.89
N ARG A 434 7.61 -16.44 4.90
CA ARG A 434 7.77 -15.55 6.05
C ARG A 434 7.75 -16.38 7.32
N TYR A 435 8.76 -16.20 8.16
CA TYR A 435 8.87 -16.82 9.48
C TYR A 435 8.68 -15.75 10.56
N PHE A 436 7.74 -15.99 11.47
CA PHE A 436 7.44 -15.14 12.61
C PHE A 436 8.15 -15.65 13.88
N PHE A 437 8.49 -14.76 14.80
CA PHE A 437 9.09 -15.10 16.09
C PHE A 437 8.69 -14.13 17.19
#